data_AF-A0A958DJP2-F1
#
_entry.id   AF-A0A958DJP2-F1
#
_cell.length_a   1.000
_cell.length_b   1.000
_cell.length_c   1.000
_cell.angle_alpha   90.00
_cell.angle_beta   90.00
_cell.angle_gamma   90.00
#
_symmetry.space_group_name_H-M   'P 1'
#
loop_
_entity.id
_entity.type
_entity.pdbx_description
1 polymer ?
#
loop_
_entity_poly.entity_id
_entity_poly.type
_entity_poly.pdbx_seq_one_letter_code
_entity_poly.pdbx_strand_id
1 'polypeptide(L)'
;MIDPFTNPVTSGLIANLAGKMIENTAITVRRMFAGDREKENALKRCLKSAVAAFIASAGADNPAARGHLHSIFGQFFRDEGVQEELSMLMDEHRPDLEALAKALKSAGFVQKTAPTFKLEKALSSFEAAFIVAVDRENDLQGIVQVKQLRKQTGLQEDMHQELQKIHALLQRISDASLEVRPGEIRGREREGGAALAFTFPEIEVEISGEQRRVKLGKRSVLIEGDVDNSDIITGDQNQVIRDSTVQGDVIGPGGTKVMGETEAERRQREIEAARKLYLQQLRRHCRRVDLETILDMPAASRLLQLDEVYVNLDTTTRMDRQGRILTGTEKAVSGKDDDEKSVPLPAMQAAGRFAKLLLLGDPGGGKSSLMKILCIQLANTCLNGDAPPEGFQQDLLPVLISLRHLAPRLKDLALDDLSHEDRIAQLRPLLQEQFRETLHRIDAESFREGLQEALRAGRCLLILDGLDEVPFDQRGRIRLAVQVLLELYPLKRVIITCRKNSYRENDFPGYEVLTLARFDRPKIDNFITAWYETQQQIGRVDKLEKAEKTADLKEAILQSDDDTLLNLAENPMMLTTMAMIHQKR
;
A
#
# COMPACT_ATOMS: atom_id res chain seq x y z
N MET A 1 -23.16 -33.29 -19.32
CA MET A 1 -21.95 -34.08 -19.63
C MET A 1 -21.37 -34.54 -18.29
N ILE A 2 -21.63 -35.78 -17.90
CA ILE A 2 -21.05 -36.51 -16.74
C ILE A 2 -19.86 -37.29 -17.37
N ASP A 3 -18.61 -37.33 -16.91
CA ASP A 3 -18.02 -37.20 -15.57
C ASP A 3 -16.49 -36.94 -15.70
N PRO A 4 -15.88 -35.95 -15.02
CA PRO A 4 -14.50 -36.07 -14.61
C PRO A 4 -14.48 -36.72 -13.23
N PHE A 5 -14.45 -38.07 -13.23
CA PHE A 5 -14.01 -38.96 -12.14
C PHE A 5 -15.09 -39.69 -11.30
N THR A 6 -15.82 -40.63 -11.92
CA THR A 6 -16.57 -41.74 -11.28
C THR A 6 -15.62 -42.83 -10.75
N ASN A 7 -14.72 -42.47 -9.84
CA ASN A 7 -13.84 -43.46 -9.21
C ASN A 7 -14.09 -43.46 -7.69
N PRO A 8 -14.33 -44.62 -7.04
CA PRO A 8 -14.34 -44.69 -5.57
C PRO A 8 -13.08 -44.09 -4.93
N VAL A 9 -11.95 -44.05 -5.65
CA VAL A 9 -10.70 -43.42 -5.23
C VAL A 9 -10.81 -41.88 -5.11
N THR A 10 -11.53 -41.19 -6.01
CA THR A 10 -11.70 -39.73 -5.94
C THR A 10 -12.69 -39.32 -4.85
N SER A 11 -13.73 -40.13 -4.62
CA SER A 11 -14.64 -39.92 -3.50
C SER A 11 -13.93 -40.06 -2.15
N GLY A 12 -13.08 -41.09 -1.99
CA GLY A 12 -12.24 -41.26 -0.79
C GLY A 12 -11.22 -40.15 -0.60
N LEU A 13 -10.66 -39.61 -1.70
CA LEU A 13 -9.74 -38.47 -1.67
C LEU A 13 -10.44 -37.17 -1.26
N ILE A 14 -11.60 -36.87 -1.83
CA ILE A 14 -12.39 -35.68 -1.47
C ILE A 14 -12.84 -35.77 -0.01
N ALA A 15 -13.23 -36.96 0.45
CA ALA A 15 -13.60 -37.16 1.85
C ALA A 15 -12.42 -36.94 2.81
N ASN A 16 -11.23 -37.43 2.46
CA ASN A 16 -10.01 -37.22 3.25
C ASN A 16 -9.61 -35.72 3.25
N LEU A 17 -9.55 -35.09 2.08
CA LEU A 17 -9.23 -33.67 1.93
C LEU A 17 -10.19 -32.78 2.74
N ALA A 18 -11.50 -33.06 2.68
CA ALA A 18 -12.50 -32.32 3.46
C ALA A 18 -12.27 -32.48 4.98
N GLY A 19 -12.02 -33.70 5.47
CA GLY A 19 -11.73 -33.94 6.88
C GLY A 19 -10.47 -33.23 7.35
N LYS A 20 -9.39 -33.30 6.56
CA LYS A 20 -8.10 -32.69 6.89
C LYS A 20 -8.12 -31.17 6.81
N MET A 21 -8.83 -30.59 5.84
CA MET A 21 -9.05 -29.14 5.81
C MET A 21 -9.79 -28.66 7.07
N ILE A 22 -10.79 -29.40 7.54
CA ILE A 22 -11.46 -29.06 8.80
C ILE A 22 -10.45 -29.18 9.96
N GLU A 23 -9.69 -30.28 10.07
CA GLU A 23 -8.72 -30.49 11.16
C GLU A 23 -7.64 -29.39 11.26
N ASN A 24 -7.20 -28.86 10.12
CA ASN A 24 -6.06 -27.94 10.02
C ASN A 24 -6.44 -26.45 10.09
N THR A 25 -7.74 -26.12 10.02
CA THR A 25 -8.23 -24.73 10.12
C THR A 25 -8.21 -24.16 11.54
N ALA A 26 -8.46 -22.86 11.67
CA ALA A 26 -8.59 -22.21 12.97
C ALA A 26 -9.61 -22.90 13.91
N ILE A 27 -9.36 -22.85 15.24
CA ILE A 27 -10.21 -23.49 16.27
C ILE A 27 -11.68 -23.05 16.16
N THR A 28 -11.92 -21.80 15.78
CA THR A 28 -13.27 -21.23 15.59
C THR A 28 -14.03 -21.93 14.47
N VAL A 29 -13.39 -22.14 13.30
CA VAL A 29 -13.98 -22.81 12.14
C VAL A 29 -14.23 -24.28 12.48
N ARG A 30 -13.26 -24.95 13.11
CA ARG A 30 -13.43 -26.33 13.63
C ARG A 30 -14.63 -26.47 14.56
N ARG A 31 -14.85 -25.51 15.45
CA ARG A 31 -16.01 -25.51 16.36
C ARG A 31 -17.32 -25.32 15.61
N MET A 32 -17.35 -24.54 14.53
CA MET A 32 -18.55 -24.35 13.69
C MET A 32 -18.93 -25.58 12.87
N PHE A 33 -17.95 -26.42 12.53
CA PHE A 33 -18.14 -27.70 11.83
C PHE A 33 -18.39 -28.89 12.76
N ALA A 34 -18.28 -28.74 14.08
CA ALA A 34 -18.21 -29.83 15.07
C ALA A 34 -19.40 -30.83 15.02
N GLY A 35 -19.29 -31.83 14.14
CA GLY A 35 -20.27 -32.90 13.94
C GLY A 35 -21.41 -32.58 12.96
N ASP A 36 -21.37 -31.43 12.29
CA ASP A 36 -22.41 -31.02 11.35
C ASP A 36 -22.21 -31.70 9.98
N ARG A 37 -22.91 -32.83 9.81
CA ARG A 37 -22.84 -33.64 8.58
C ARG A 37 -23.32 -32.90 7.34
N GLU A 38 -24.21 -31.91 7.47
CA GLU A 38 -24.71 -31.16 6.31
C GLU A 38 -23.63 -30.21 5.78
N LYS A 39 -22.94 -29.49 6.68
CA LYS A 39 -21.81 -28.63 6.33
C LYS A 39 -20.61 -29.41 5.76
N GLU A 40 -20.31 -30.57 6.35
CA GLU A 40 -19.23 -31.43 5.84
C GLU A 40 -19.55 -31.94 4.42
N ASN A 41 -20.81 -32.29 4.17
CA ASN A 41 -21.27 -32.69 2.84
C ASN A 41 -21.30 -31.51 1.85
N ALA A 42 -21.64 -30.30 2.29
CA ALA A 42 -21.55 -29.09 1.48
C ALA A 42 -20.10 -28.80 1.08
N LEU A 43 -19.15 -28.88 2.02
CA LEU A 43 -17.73 -28.70 1.73
C LEU A 43 -17.21 -29.72 0.70
N LYS A 44 -17.63 -30.99 0.82
CA LYS A 44 -17.29 -32.03 -0.17
C LYS A 44 -17.81 -31.70 -1.57
N ARG A 45 -19.00 -31.10 -1.70
CA ARG A 45 -19.56 -30.66 -3.00
C ARG A 45 -18.75 -29.49 -3.59
N CYS A 46 -18.32 -28.54 -2.75
CA CYS A 46 -17.47 -27.43 -3.18
C CYS A 46 -16.09 -27.92 -3.66
N LEU A 47 -15.43 -28.77 -2.88
CA LEU A 47 -14.14 -29.34 -3.23
C LEU A 47 -14.21 -30.18 -4.50
N LYS A 48 -15.30 -30.91 -4.72
CA LYS A 48 -15.51 -31.64 -5.98
C LYS A 48 -15.47 -30.72 -7.19
N SER A 49 -16.10 -29.55 -7.09
CA SER A 49 -16.10 -28.54 -8.17
C SER A 49 -14.72 -27.92 -8.38
N ALA A 50 -14.03 -27.60 -7.27
CA ALA A 50 -12.68 -27.01 -7.30
C ALA A 50 -11.63 -27.95 -7.90
N VAL A 51 -11.59 -29.22 -7.44
CA VAL A 51 -10.68 -30.24 -7.95
C VAL A 51 -10.94 -30.50 -9.44
N ALA A 52 -12.21 -30.50 -9.88
CA ALA A 52 -12.53 -30.65 -11.29
C ALA A 52 -11.99 -29.50 -12.14
N ALA A 53 -12.10 -28.25 -11.67
CA ALA A 53 -11.56 -27.08 -12.36
C ALA A 53 -10.01 -27.09 -12.41
N PHE A 54 -9.35 -27.48 -11.31
CA PHE A 54 -7.90 -27.65 -11.28
C PHE A 54 -7.43 -28.67 -12.33
N ILE A 55 -8.08 -29.84 -12.38
CA ILE A 55 -7.71 -30.88 -13.33
C ILE A 55 -8.02 -30.45 -14.77
N ALA A 56 -9.12 -29.72 -15.00
CA ALA A 56 -9.45 -29.19 -16.34
C ALA A 56 -8.43 -28.15 -16.83
N SER A 57 -7.96 -27.28 -15.94
CA SER A 57 -6.94 -26.27 -16.25
C SER A 57 -5.59 -26.88 -16.62
N ALA A 58 -5.38 -28.16 -16.32
CA ALA A 58 -4.12 -28.85 -16.49
C ALA A 58 -3.80 -29.26 -17.94
N GLY A 59 -4.68 -28.93 -18.90
CA GLY A 59 -4.47 -29.24 -20.31
C GLY A 59 -4.66 -30.73 -20.61
N ALA A 60 -5.90 -31.21 -20.51
CA ALA A 60 -6.26 -32.59 -20.79
C ALA A 60 -6.59 -32.86 -22.27
N ASP A 61 -5.83 -32.28 -23.21
CA ASP A 61 -6.08 -32.47 -24.66
C ASP A 61 -5.53 -33.80 -25.20
N ASN A 62 -4.80 -34.57 -24.37
CA ASN A 62 -4.36 -35.93 -24.70
C ASN A 62 -4.98 -36.97 -23.74
N PRO A 63 -5.87 -37.86 -24.21
CA PRO A 63 -6.50 -38.91 -23.39
C PRO A 63 -5.51 -39.86 -22.70
N ALA A 64 -4.32 -40.09 -23.28
CA ALA A 64 -3.29 -40.96 -22.69
C ALA A 64 -2.56 -40.32 -21.50
N ALA A 65 -2.47 -38.99 -21.46
CA ALA A 65 -1.87 -38.25 -20.34
C ALA A 65 -2.81 -38.16 -19.12
N ARG A 66 -4.13 -38.32 -19.32
CA ARG A 66 -5.15 -38.17 -18.27
C ARG A 66 -4.99 -39.20 -17.14
N GLY A 67 -4.66 -40.45 -17.46
CA GLY A 67 -4.46 -41.50 -16.45
C GLY A 67 -3.24 -41.28 -15.55
N HIS A 68 -2.16 -40.76 -16.13
CA HIS A 68 -0.93 -40.46 -15.38
C HIS A 68 -1.09 -39.22 -14.49
N LEU A 69 -1.69 -38.15 -15.04
CA LEU A 69 -2.02 -36.95 -14.26
C LEU A 69 -3.02 -37.24 -13.14
N HIS A 70 -3.96 -38.18 -13.34
CA HIS A 70 -4.88 -38.63 -12.29
C HIS A 70 -4.14 -39.25 -11.08
N SER A 71 -3.13 -40.08 -11.31
CA SER A 71 -2.34 -40.67 -10.21
C SER A 71 -1.50 -39.61 -9.49
N ILE A 72 -0.88 -38.70 -10.24
CA ILE A 72 -0.03 -37.63 -9.69
C ILE A 72 -0.87 -36.66 -8.85
N PHE A 73 -2.00 -36.18 -9.37
CA PHE A 73 -2.88 -35.29 -8.61
C PHE A 73 -3.52 -36.00 -7.42
N GLY A 74 -3.82 -37.30 -7.56
CA GLY A 74 -4.26 -38.11 -6.43
C GLY A 74 -3.24 -38.22 -5.30
N GLN A 75 -1.95 -38.26 -5.62
CA GLN A 75 -0.87 -38.22 -4.62
C GLN A 75 -0.68 -36.81 -4.06
N PHE A 76 -0.74 -35.79 -4.91
CA PHE A 76 -0.62 -34.39 -4.52
C PHE A 76 -1.67 -33.99 -3.46
N PHE A 77 -2.95 -34.28 -3.68
CA PHE A 77 -4.00 -33.93 -2.70
C PHE A 77 -4.03 -34.84 -1.44
N ARG A 78 -3.22 -35.91 -1.41
CA ARG A 78 -3.03 -36.75 -0.21
C ARG A 78 -1.87 -36.30 0.66
N ASP A 79 -1.03 -35.41 0.15
CA ASP A 79 0.10 -34.86 0.90
C ASP A 79 -0.41 -33.96 2.03
N GLU A 80 0.06 -34.19 3.25
CA GLU A 80 -0.41 -33.45 4.44
C GLU A 80 -0.09 -31.96 4.35
N GLY A 81 1.07 -31.59 3.78
CA GLY A 81 1.45 -30.18 3.59
C GLY A 81 0.56 -29.48 2.57
N VAL A 82 0.13 -30.19 1.52
CA VAL A 82 -0.86 -29.66 0.56
C VAL A 82 -2.21 -29.45 1.21
N GLN A 83 -2.62 -30.33 2.11
CA GLN A 83 -3.89 -30.21 2.83
C GLN A 83 -3.86 -29.05 3.83
N GLU A 84 -2.74 -28.86 4.55
CA GLU A 84 -2.51 -27.68 5.39
C GLU A 84 -2.59 -26.38 4.59
N GLU A 85 -1.90 -26.31 3.46
CA GLU A 85 -1.93 -25.11 2.61
C GLU A 85 -3.31 -24.84 2.00
N LEU A 86 -4.00 -25.87 1.51
CA LEU A 86 -5.35 -25.69 0.99
C LEU A 86 -6.35 -25.34 2.08
N SER A 87 -6.13 -25.78 3.32
CA SER A 87 -7.00 -25.41 4.47
C SER A 87 -7.03 -23.90 4.70
N MET A 88 -5.99 -23.17 4.30
CA MET A 88 -5.95 -21.71 4.36
C MET A 88 -7.06 -21.05 3.52
N LEU A 89 -7.63 -21.74 2.52
CA LEU A 89 -8.78 -21.26 1.75
C LEU A 89 -10.07 -21.14 2.57
N MET A 90 -10.16 -21.88 3.68
CA MET A 90 -11.24 -21.73 4.65
C MET A 90 -10.95 -20.63 5.68
N ASP A 91 -9.69 -20.19 5.76
CA ASP A 91 -9.21 -19.10 6.60
C ASP A 91 -8.95 -17.84 5.74
N GLU A 92 -8.47 -16.74 6.35
CA GLU A 92 -8.26 -15.44 5.64
C GLU A 92 -6.96 -15.39 4.79
N HIS A 93 -6.30 -16.52 4.54
CA HIS A 93 -4.92 -16.56 4.01
C HIS A 93 -4.82 -17.28 2.66
N ARG A 94 -3.84 -16.88 1.83
CA ARG A 94 -3.59 -17.51 0.53
C ARG A 94 -2.60 -18.68 0.70
N PRO A 95 -2.83 -19.83 0.04
CA PRO A 95 -1.89 -20.94 0.05
C PRO A 95 -0.52 -20.54 -0.51
N ASP A 96 0.57 -21.06 0.06
CA ASP A 96 1.93 -20.86 -0.44
C ASP A 96 2.16 -21.63 -1.75
N LEU A 97 2.30 -20.87 -2.86
CA LEU A 97 2.50 -21.42 -4.20
C LEU A 97 3.84 -22.16 -4.35
N GLU A 98 4.89 -21.76 -3.62
CA GLU A 98 6.19 -22.43 -3.68
C GLU A 98 6.15 -23.78 -2.97
N ALA A 99 5.49 -23.85 -1.82
CA ALA A 99 5.24 -25.08 -1.08
C ALA A 99 4.42 -26.08 -1.92
N LEU A 100 3.33 -25.60 -2.55
CA LEU A 100 2.49 -26.43 -3.43
C LEU A 100 3.25 -26.88 -4.69
N ALA A 101 4.11 -26.03 -5.26
CA ALA A 101 4.96 -26.41 -6.40
C ALA A 101 5.96 -27.51 -6.03
N LYS A 102 6.53 -27.44 -4.83
CA LYS A 102 7.44 -28.46 -4.30
C LYS A 102 6.70 -29.79 -4.08
N ALA A 103 5.51 -29.76 -3.51
CA ALA A 103 4.68 -30.95 -3.31
C ALA A 103 4.27 -31.63 -4.63
N LEU A 104 3.94 -30.87 -5.68
CA LEU A 104 3.67 -31.44 -7.01
C LEU A 104 4.89 -32.17 -7.59
N LYS A 105 6.09 -31.58 -7.45
CA LYS A 105 7.35 -32.23 -7.87
C LYS A 105 7.59 -33.52 -7.08
N SER A 106 7.34 -33.51 -5.76
CA SER A 106 7.44 -34.69 -4.90
C SER A 106 6.43 -35.79 -5.25
N ALA A 107 5.23 -35.42 -5.73
CA ALA A 107 4.22 -36.33 -6.25
C ALA A 107 4.56 -36.89 -7.65
N GLY A 108 5.74 -36.58 -8.18
CA GLY A 108 6.22 -37.09 -9.46
C GLY A 108 5.80 -36.28 -10.69
N PHE A 109 5.32 -35.05 -10.51
CA PHE A 109 5.01 -34.17 -11.64
C PHE A 109 6.29 -33.71 -12.38
N VAL A 110 6.32 -33.91 -13.69
CA VAL A 110 7.42 -33.48 -14.57
C VAL A 110 6.86 -32.53 -15.62
N GLN A 111 7.37 -31.31 -15.72
CA GLN A 111 6.85 -30.28 -16.67
C GLN A 111 6.75 -30.78 -18.13
N LYS A 112 7.60 -31.74 -18.53
CA LYS A 112 7.57 -32.35 -19.86
C LYS A 112 6.29 -33.15 -20.16
N THR A 113 5.59 -33.70 -19.15
CA THR A 113 4.36 -34.49 -19.36
C THR A 113 3.12 -33.63 -19.57
N ALA A 114 3.17 -32.36 -19.15
CA ALA A 114 2.12 -31.36 -19.39
C ALA A 114 2.77 -29.98 -19.60
N PRO A 115 3.36 -29.70 -20.77
CA PRO A 115 4.13 -28.48 -21.01
C PRO A 115 3.26 -27.21 -20.96
N THR A 116 1.97 -27.34 -21.19
CA THR A 116 0.97 -26.27 -21.07
C THR A 116 0.43 -26.08 -19.65
N PHE A 117 0.77 -26.99 -18.72
CA PHE A 117 0.37 -26.88 -17.31
C PHE A 117 1.09 -25.71 -16.65
N LYS A 118 0.30 -24.75 -16.17
CA LYS A 118 0.77 -23.64 -15.34
C LYS A 118 0.13 -23.76 -13.97
N LEU A 119 0.93 -24.09 -12.95
CA LEU A 119 0.45 -24.33 -11.59
C LEU A 119 -0.35 -23.15 -11.03
N GLU A 120 0.15 -21.94 -11.22
CA GLU A 120 -0.52 -20.71 -10.75
C GLU A 120 -1.91 -20.55 -11.40
N LYS A 121 -2.02 -20.80 -12.70
CA LYS A 121 -3.30 -20.77 -13.42
C LYS A 121 -4.24 -21.87 -12.93
N ALA A 122 -3.70 -23.05 -12.61
CA ALA A 122 -4.47 -24.17 -12.12
C ALA A 122 -5.01 -23.92 -10.71
N LEU A 123 -4.18 -23.41 -9.81
CA LEU A 123 -4.59 -23.01 -8.46
C LEU A 123 -5.58 -21.86 -8.49
N SER A 124 -5.40 -20.88 -9.37
CA SER A 124 -6.38 -19.81 -9.56
C SER A 124 -7.73 -20.36 -10.05
N SER A 125 -7.71 -21.36 -10.94
CA SER A 125 -8.94 -22.03 -11.41
C SER A 125 -9.61 -22.86 -10.30
N PHE A 126 -8.81 -23.52 -9.45
CA PHE A 126 -9.29 -24.23 -8.27
C PHE A 126 -9.96 -23.28 -7.28
N GLU A 127 -9.27 -22.19 -6.94
CA GLU A 127 -9.71 -21.16 -6.02
C GLU A 127 -11.02 -20.53 -6.49
N ALA A 128 -11.08 -20.08 -7.75
CA ALA A 128 -12.28 -19.49 -8.34
C ALA A 128 -13.47 -20.46 -8.32
N ALA A 129 -13.25 -21.72 -8.71
CA ALA A 129 -14.31 -22.73 -8.71
C ALA A 129 -14.77 -23.10 -7.29
N PHE A 130 -13.86 -23.12 -6.31
CA PHE A 130 -14.19 -23.33 -4.91
C PHE A 130 -15.08 -22.20 -4.37
N ILE A 131 -14.69 -20.95 -4.62
CA ILE A 131 -15.43 -19.75 -4.18
C ILE A 131 -16.84 -19.74 -4.78
N VAL A 132 -16.97 -19.98 -6.09
CA VAL A 132 -18.28 -20.03 -6.76
C VAL A 132 -19.15 -21.15 -6.21
N ALA A 133 -18.56 -22.29 -5.86
CA ALA A 133 -19.30 -23.40 -5.30
C ALA A 133 -19.74 -23.13 -3.85
N VAL A 134 -18.89 -22.51 -3.02
CA VAL A 134 -19.22 -22.11 -1.65
C VAL A 134 -20.34 -21.07 -1.62
N ASP A 135 -20.33 -20.11 -2.55
CA ASP A 135 -21.34 -19.06 -2.63
C ASP A 135 -22.76 -19.59 -2.89
N ARG A 136 -22.86 -20.76 -3.53
CA ARG A 136 -24.12 -21.44 -3.83
C ARG A 136 -24.61 -22.33 -2.68
N GLU A 137 -23.77 -22.59 -1.68
CA GLU A 137 -24.09 -23.45 -0.54
C GLU A 137 -24.44 -22.59 0.67
N ASN A 138 -25.74 -22.50 0.97
CA ASN A 138 -26.25 -21.69 2.09
C ASN A 138 -25.63 -22.12 3.44
N ASP A 139 -25.31 -23.41 3.62
CA ASP A 139 -24.77 -23.97 4.85
C ASP A 139 -23.33 -23.53 5.15
N LEU A 140 -22.62 -23.04 4.13
CA LEU A 140 -21.23 -22.56 4.24
C LEU A 140 -21.13 -21.03 4.27
N GLN A 141 -22.24 -20.31 4.04
CA GLN A 141 -22.26 -18.85 4.10
C GLN A 141 -21.97 -18.37 5.53
N GLY A 142 -20.96 -17.50 5.65
CA GLY A 142 -20.51 -16.95 6.95
C GLY A 142 -19.42 -17.78 7.66
N ILE A 143 -19.14 -19.01 7.20
CA ILE A 143 -18.02 -19.82 7.71
C ILE A 143 -16.76 -19.56 6.88
N VAL A 144 -16.90 -19.50 5.57
CA VAL A 144 -15.83 -19.11 4.65
C VAL A 144 -16.01 -17.63 4.34
N GLN A 145 -15.04 -16.79 4.69
CA GLN A 145 -15.08 -15.35 4.37
C GLN A 145 -14.81 -15.10 2.88
N VAL A 146 -15.83 -15.35 2.06
CA VAL A 146 -15.78 -15.19 0.59
C VAL A 146 -15.47 -13.74 0.14
N LYS A 147 -15.64 -12.73 1.00
CA LYS A 147 -15.49 -11.31 0.66
C LYS A 147 -14.07 -10.87 0.32
N GLN A 148 -13.04 -11.45 0.94
CA GLN A 148 -11.64 -11.00 0.73
C GLN A 148 -11.01 -11.70 -0.49
N LEU A 149 -11.33 -12.99 -0.70
CA LEU A 149 -10.95 -13.74 -1.91
C LEU A 149 -11.62 -13.18 -3.18
N ARG A 150 -12.87 -12.68 -3.07
CA ARG A 150 -13.54 -11.90 -4.14
C ARG A 150 -12.79 -10.64 -4.53
N LYS A 151 -12.22 -9.91 -3.56
CA LYS A 151 -11.48 -8.67 -3.82
C LYS A 151 -10.21 -8.92 -4.62
N GLN A 152 -9.55 -10.07 -4.45
CA GLN A 152 -8.29 -10.38 -5.14
C GLN A 152 -8.45 -11.15 -6.45
N THR A 153 -9.39 -12.11 -6.55
CA THR A 153 -9.71 -12.78 -7.84
C THR A 153 -10.37 -11.82 -8.83
N GLY A 154 -11.29 -10.98 -8.36
CA GLY A 154 -11.85 -9.87 -9.14
C GLY A 154 -10.78 -8.86 -9.57
N LEU A 155 -9.84 -8.49 -8.70
CA LEU A 155 -8.71 -7.63 -9.10
C LEU A 155 -7.80 -8.30 -10.13
N GLN A 156 -7.55 -9.60 -10.03
CA GLN A 156 -6.68 -10.31 -10.98
C GLN A 156 -7.36 -10.53 -12.33
N GLU A 157 -8.65 -10.86 -12.37
CA GLU A 157 -9.40 -10.97 -13.63
C GLU A 157 -9.67 -9.62 -14.26
N ASP A 158 -9.94 -8.57 -13.48
CA ASP A 158 -10.08 -7.21 -13.99
C ASP A 158 -8.72 -6.66 -14.46
N MET A 159 -7.62 -6.94 -13.76
CA MET A 159 -6.28 -6.51 -14.18
C MET A 159 -5.78 -7.35 -15.36
N HIS A 160 -6.17 -8.63 -15.49
CA HIS A 160 -5.87 -9.45 -16.66
C HIS A 160 -6.72 -9.05 -17.87
N GLN A 161 -8.00 -8.71 -17.68
CA GLN A 161 -8.85 -8.15 -18.74
C GLN A 161 -8.40 -6.76 -19.14
N GLU A 162 -7.95 -5.91 -18.22
CA GLU A 162 -7.36 -4.60 -18.55
C GLU A 162 -5.99 -4.75 -19.19
N LEU A 163 -5.15 -5.72 -18.78
CA LEU A 163 -3.92 -6.04 -19.50
C LEU A 163 -4.19 -6.63 -20.89
N GLN A 164 -5.24 -7.41 -21.09
CA GLN A 164 -5.66 -7.89 -22.41
C GLN A 164 -6.28 -6.78 -23.27
N LYS A 165 -7.02 -5.84 -22.68
CA LYS A 165 -7.53 -4.63 -23.35
C LYS A 165 -6.41 -3.68 -23.71
N ILE A 166 -5.42 -3.48 -22.84
CA ILE A 166 -4.20 -2.72 -23.10
C ILE A 166 -3.35 -3.42 -24.15
N HIS A 167 -3.23 -4.75 -24.11
CA HIS A 167 -2.54 -5.53 -25.14
C HIS A 167 -3.29 -5.46 -26.50
N ALA A 168 -4.62 -5.50 -26.50
CA ALA A 168 -5.45 -5.33 -27.71
C ALA A 168 -5.46 -3.87 -28.21
N LEU A 169 -5.31 -2.88 -27.32
CA LEU A 169 -5.12 -1.46 -27.65
C LEU A 169 -3.71 -1.20 -28.19
N LEU A 170 -2.68 -1.85 -27.65
CA LEU A 170 -1.32 -1.83 -28.16
C LEU A 170 -1.21 -2.55 -29.51
N GLN A 171 -1.97 -3.62 -29.72
CA GLN A 171 -2.12 -4.27 -31.04
C GLN A 171 -2.94 -3.43 -32.04
N ARG A 172 -3.85 -2.57 -31.57
CA ARG A 172 -4.59 -1.60 -32.42
C ARG A 172 -3.80 -0.32 -32.72
N ILE A 173 -2.78 -0.02 -31.93
CA ILE A 173 -1.80 1.05 -32.20
C ILE A 173 -0.61 0.51 -33.02
N SER A 174 -0.44 -0.82 -33.13
CA SER A 174 0.45 -1.43 -34.11
C SER A 174 -0.25 -1.63 -35.45
N ASP A 175 -0.45 -0.55 -36.19
CA ASP A 175 -0.54 -0.61 -37.65
C ASP A 175 0.12 0.63 -38.29
N ALA A 176 1.26 1.02 -37.72
CA ALA A 176 2.30 1.76 -38.43
C ALA A 176 3.56 0.90 -38.43
N SER A 177 3.91 0.34 -39.59
CA SER A 177 5.11 -0.50 -39.75
C SER A 177 6.36 0.37 -39.64
N LEU A 178 6.89 0.48 -38.42
CA LEU A 178 8.22 0.98 -38.13
C LEU A 178 9.20 -0.18 -38.31
N GLU A 179 9.89 -0.20 -39.45
CA GLU A 179 10.99 -1.13 -39.69
C GLU A 179 12.28 -0.45 -39.23
N VAL A 180 12.91 -0.99 -38.19
CA VAL A 180 14.23 -0.55 -37.71
C VAL A 180 15.27 -1.50 -38.27
N ARG A 181 16.18 -0.97 -39.10
CA ARG A 181 17.40 -1.65 -39.54
C ARG A 181 18.62 -0.81 -39.15
N PRO A 182 19.80 -1.41 -38.99
CA PRO A 182 21.01 -0.64 -38.72
C PRO A 182 21.23 0.40 -39.82
N GLY A 183 21.12 1.69 -39.47
CA GLY A 183 21.42 2.82 -40.35
C GLY A 183 20.27 3.50 -41.11
N GLU A 184 19.00 3.09 -40.97
CA GLU A 184 17.86 3.82 -41.55
C GLU A 184 16.58 3.61 -40.73
N ILE A 185 15.79 4.67 -40.51
CA ILE A 185 14.41 4.59 -39.98
C ILE A 185 13.48 5.17 -41.05
N ARG A 186 12.54 4.38 -41.57
CA ARG A 186 11.50 4.86 -42.48
C ARG A 186 10.14 4.87 -41.80
N GLY A 187 9.49 6.03 -41.83
CA GLY A 187 8.06 6.18 -41.56
C GLY A 187 7.38 6.74 -42.81
N ARG A 188 6.20 6.22 -43.16
CA ARG A 188 5.38 6.75 -44.25
C ARG A 188 4.06 7.25 -43.67
N GLU A 189 3.84 8.55 -43.72
CA GLU A 189 2.52 9.15 -43.52
C GLU A 189 1.74 9.04 -44.83
N ARG A 190 0.48 8.59 -44.76
CA ARG A 190 -0.41 8.52 -45.93
C ARG A 190 -1.11 9.87 -46.06
N GLU A 191 -0.81 10.52 -47.18
CA GLU A 191 -1.42 11.75 -47.74
C GLU A 191 -0.75 13.10 -47.37
N GLY A 192 0.43 13.33 -47.96
CA GLY A 192 0.67 14.56 -48.72
C GLY A 192 1.80 15.51 -48.26
N GLY A 193 3.04 15.27 -48.71
CA GLY A 193 3.98 16.35 -49.08
C GLY A 193 5.42 16.34 -48.54
N ALA A 194 6.36 15.90 -49.39
CA ALA A 194 7.81 16.17 -49.46
C ALA A 194 8.80 15.48 -48.49
N ALA A 195 9.66 14.65 -49.08
CA ALA A 195 10.88 14.09 -48.48
C ALA A 195 12.09 15.02 -48.75
N LEU A 196 12.88 15.31 -47.72
CA LEU A 196 14.19 15.95 -47.85
C LEU A 196 15.28 14.92 -47.50
N ALA A 197 16.11 14.60 -48.49
CA ALA A 197 17.27 13.72 -48.35
C ALA A 197 18.55 14.57 -48.26
N PHE A 198 19.43 14.25 -47.31
CA PHE A 198 20.81 14.71 -47.29
C PHE A 198 21.73 13.56 -46.87
N THR A 199 22.80 13.36 -47.63
CA THR A 199 23.79 12.29 -47.41
C THR A 199 25.20 12.91 -47.39
N PHE A 200 25.98 12.60 -46.35
CA PHE A 200 27.45 12.70 -46.39
C PHE A 200 28.02 11.29 -46.15
N PRO A 201 29.18 10.95 -46.72
CA PRO A 201 29.69 9.59 -46.67
C PRO A 201 30.30 9.26 -45.30
N GLU A 202 29.80 8.21 -44.66
CA GLU A 202 30.39 7.56 -43.49
C GLU A 202 31.40 6.49 -43.95
N ILE A 203 32.53 6.34 -43.24
CA ILE A 203 33.43 5.19 -43.36
C ILE A 203 33.45 4.50 -42.00
N GLU A 204 33.14 3.20 -41.99
CA GLU A 204 33.16 2.35 -40.81
C GLU A 204 34.58 1.83 -40.54
N VAL A 205 35.02 1.90 -39.27
CA VAL A 205 36.24 1.21 -38.82
C VAL A 205 35.87 0.35 -37.63
N GLU A 206 36.25 -0.93 -37.70
CA GLU A 206 35.98 -1.94 -36.69
C GLU A 206 37.15 -1.98 -35.70
N ILE A 207 36.89 -1.71 -34.41
CA ILE A 207 37.87 -1.89 -33.35
C ILE A 207 37.20 -2.71 -32.24
N SER A 208 37.75 -3.89 -31.97
CA SER A 208 37.34 -4.78 -30.86
C SER A 208 35.88 -5.25 -30.86
N GLY A 209 35.32 -5.57 -32.04
CA GLY A 209 34.12 -6.40 -32.16
C GLY A 209 32.77 -5.74 -31.89
N GLU A 210 32.72 -4.43 -31.64
CA GLU A 210 31.50 -3.61 -31.75
C GLU A 210 31.67 -2.57 -32.86
N GLN A 211 30.72 -2.48 -33.79
CA GLN A 211 30.67 -1.38 -34.75
C GLN A 211 30.20 -0.10 -34.05
N ARG A 212 31.05 0.93 -34.01
CA ARG A 212 30.67 2.29 -33.57
C ARG A 212 30.98 3.31 -34.65
N ARG A 213 30.08 4.30 -34.81
CA ARG A 213 30.24 5.43 -35.72
C ARG A 213 31.00 6.55 -35.02
N VAL A 214 32.05 7.08 -35.65
CA VAL A 214 32.84 8.20 -35.13
C VAL A 214 32.87 9.33 -36.18
N LYS A 215 32.46 10.54 -35.78
CA LYS A 215 32.68 11.77 -36.58
C LYS A 215 34.05 12.36 -36.23
N LEU A 216 34.97 12.35 -37.18
CA LEU A 216 36.29 12.98 -37.02
C LEU A 216 36.34 14.34 -37.74
N GLY A 217 36.39 15.42 -36.95
CA GLY A 217 36.95 16.70 -37.38
C GLY A 217 38.46 16.73 -37.06
N LYS A 218 39.26 17.47 -37.82
CA LYS A 218 40.73 17.35 -37.83
C LYS A 218 41.44 17.47 -36.46
N ARG A 219 40.82 18.01 -35.39
CA ARG A 219 41.36 18.05 -34.01
C ARG A 219 40.27 18.20 -32.93
N SER A 220 39.08 17.63 -33.10
CA SER A 220 37.98 17.75 -32.12
C SER A 220 37.40 16.38 -31.76
N VAL A 221 37.15 16.14 -30.47
CA VAL A 221 36.40 14.98 -29.99
C VAL A 221 35.00 15.45 -29.59
N LEU A 222 33.98 14.84 -30.19
CA LEU A 222 32.58 14.99 -29.80
C LEU A 222 32.19 13.74 -29.01
N ILE A 223 31.67 13.93 -27.80
CA ILE A 223 31.25 12.82 -26.93
C ILE A 223 29.73 12.78 -26.94
N GLU A 224 29.19 11.69 -27.47
CA GLU A 224 27.79 11.29 -27.37
C GLU A 224 27.72 10.06 -26.44
N GLY A 225 27.67 10.29 -25.12
CA GLY A 225 27.58 9.24 -24.10
C GLY A 225 28.47 9.43 -22.86
N ASP A 226 28.31 8.55 -21.86
CA ASP A 226 29.06 8.61 -20.60
C ASP A 226 30.51 8.09 -20.78
N VAL A 227 31.47 8.79 -20.15
CA VAL A 227 32.89 8.40 -20.09
C VAL A 227 33.22 8.08 -18.64
N ASP A 228 33.45 6.80 -18.35
CA ASP A 228 33.79 6.32 -17.01
C ASP A 228 35.31 6.16 -16.84
N ASN A 229 35.87 6.66 -15.72
CA ASN A 229 37.28 6.51 -15.32
C ASN A 229 38.32 6.86 -16.42
N SER A 230 38.19 7.99 -17.11
CA SER A 230 39.16 8.40 -18.14
C SER A 230 39.26 9.90 -18.32
N ASP A 231 40.49 10.41 -18.45
CA ASP A 231 40.79 11.81 -18.77
C ASP A 231 40.76 12.05 -20.28
N ILE A 232 40.27 13.21 -20.70
CA ILE A 232 40.20 13.60 -22.12
C ILE A 232 41.21 14.72 -22.38
N ILE A 233 42.34 14.33 -22.99
CA ILE A 233 43.55 15.16 -23.10
C ILE A 233 43.80 15.65 -24.54
N THR A 234 42.88 15.42 -25.49
CA THR A 234 43.10 15.76 -26.91
C THR A 234 42.03 16.70 -27.47
N GLY A 235 42.47 17.70 -28.25
CA GLY A 235 41.63 18.56 -29.10
C GLY A 235 41.57 20.03 -28.71
N ASP A 236 41.54 20.92 -29.71
CA ASP A 236 41.57 22.39 -29.51
C ASP A 236 40.17 23.00 -29.30
N GLN A 237 39.11 22.22 -29.54
CA GLN A 237 37.70 22.63 -29.44
C GLN A 237 36.83 21.45 -28.97
N ASN A 238 37.02 21.01 -27.73
CA ASN A 238 36.22 19.94 -27.15
C ASN A 238 34.83 20.46 -26.76
N GLN A 239 33.78 19.75 -27.18
CA GLN A 239 32.40 20.04 -26.79
C GLN A 239 31.77 18.78 -26.20
N VAL A 240 31.27 18.90 -24.97
CA VAL A 240 30.42 17.90 -24.33
C VAL A 240 28.98 18.24 -24.67
N ILE A 241 28.24 17.30 -25.25
CA ILE A 241 26.82 17.49 -25.56
C ILE A 241 26.03 17.41 -24.25
N ARG A 242 24.99 18.24 -24.10
CA ARG A 242 24.07 18.16 -22.96
C ARG A 242 23.56 16.72 -22.83
N ASP A 243 23.64 16.19 -21.60
CA ASP A 243 23.28 14.82 -21.17
C ASP A 243 24.38 13.75 -21.23
N SER A 244 25.65 14.12 -21.46
CA SER A 244 26.81 13.20 -21.31
C SER A 244 27.58 13.48 -20.01
N THR A 245 27.94 12.46 -19.23
CA THR A 245 28.80 12.60 -18.03
C THR A 245 30.24 12.14 -18.28
N VAL A 246 31.23 12.82 -17.68
CA VAL A 246 32.66 12.47 -17.78
C VAL A 246 33.24 12.29 -16.37
N GLN A 247 33.60 11.07 -16.01
CA GLN A 247 34.44 10.75 -14.84
C GLN A 247 35.92 10.92 -15.21
N GLY A 248 36.39 12.16 -15.18
CA GLY A 248 37.78 12.56 -15.45
C GLY A 248 37.92 14.07 -15.67
N ASP A 249 39.15 14.54 -15.84
CA ASP A 249 39.41 15.95 -16.17
C ASP A 249 39.28 16.18 -17.69
N VAL A 250 38.49 17.19 -18.09
CA VAL A 250 38.50 17.70 -19.47
C VAL A 250 39.43 18.92 -19.51
N ILE A 251 40.57 18.78 -20.17
CA ILE A 251 41.61 19.82 -20.25
C ILE A 251 41.62 20.44 -21.65
N GLY A 252 41.17 21.69 -21.75
CA GLY A 252 41.26 22.48 -22.99
C GLY A 252 42.62 23.20 -23.17
N PRO A 253 42.91 23.79 -24.35
CA PRO A 253 44.14 24.55 -24.55
C PRO A 253 44.20 25.75 -23.59
N GLY A 254 45.28 25.84 -22.80
CA GLY A 254 45.46 26.86 -21.76
C GLY A 254 45.22 26.37 -20.31
N GLY A 255 44.89 25.08 -20.11
CA GLY A 255 44.70 24.51 -18.77
C GLY A 255 43.31 24.75 -18.19
N THR A 256 42.34 25.14 -19.02
CA THR A 256 40.95 25.38 -18.58
C THR A 256 40.30 24.04 -18.25
N LYS A 257 40.08 23.81 -16.95
CA LYS A 257 39.46 22.62 -16.39
C LYS A 257 37.93 22.73 -16.44
N VAL A 258 37.26 21.88 -17.23
CA VAL A 258 35.80 21.70 -17.12
C VAL A 258 35.58 20.50 -16.20
N MET A 259 35.29 20.76 -14.92
CA MET A 259 35.03 19.71 -13.93
C MET A 259 33.69 19.02 -14.28
N GLY A 260 33.72 17.71 -14.53
CA GLY A 260 32.51 16.89 -14.55
C GLY A 260 31.85 16.81 -13.15
N GLU A 261 30.55 16.51 -13.11
CA GLU A 261 29.81 16.24 -11.87
C GLU A 261 30.51 15.08 -11.13
N THR A 262 30.87 15.30 -9.87
CA THR A 262 31.51 14.27 -9.05
C THR A 262 30.52 13.15 -8.71
N GLU A 263 31.03 11.94 -8.44
CA GLU A 263 30.19 10.81 -8.01
C GLU A 263 29.34 11.15 -6.76
N ALA A 264 29.88 11.98 -5.87
CA ALA A 264 29.18 12.48 -4.69
C ALA A 264 28.01 13.41 -5.05
N GLU A 265 28.20 14.32 -6.00
CA GLU A 265 27.15 15.22 -6.50
C GLU A 265 26.03 14.44 -7.20
N ARG A 266 26.40 13.46 -8.05
CA ARG A 266 25.43 12.57 -8.71
C ARG A 266 24.61 11.78 -7.70
N ARG A 267 25.25 11.15 -6.72
CA ARG A 267 24.57 10.39 -5.66
C ARG A 267 23.62 11.27 -4.86
N GLN A 268 24.05 12.49 -4.52
CA GLN A 268 23.21 13.45 -3.81
C GLN A 268 21.98 13.83 -4.64
N ARG A 269 22.15 14.05 -5.95
CA ARG A 269 21.06 14.34 -6.88
C ARG A 269 20.08 13.18 -7.02
N GLU A 270 20.57 11.95 -7.09
CA GLU A 270 19.75 10.72 -7.13
C GLU A 270 18.93 10.56 -5.83
N ILE A 271 19.56 10.78 -4.66
CA ILE A 271 18.87 10.76 -3.36
C ILE A 271 17.80 11.85 -3.30
N GLU A 272 18.08 13.05 -3.81
CA GLU A 272 17.11 14.15 -3.81
C GLU A 272 15.94 13.90 -4.77
N ALA A 273 16.20 13.31 -5.95
CA ALA A 273 15.15 12.87 -6.86
C ALA A 273 14.27 11.78 -6.22
N ALA A 274 14.90 10.81 -5.53
CA ALA A 274 14.20 9.78 -4.79
C ALA A 274 13.39 10.36 -3.60
N ARG A 275 13.92 11.38 -2.91
CA ARG A 275 13.19 12.11 -1.85
C ARG A 275 11.91 12.74 -2.40
N LYS A 276 11.99 13.40 -3.55
CA LYS A 276 10.83 14.02 -4.21
C LYS A 276 9.80 12.96 -4.58
N LEU A 277 10.23 11.83 -5.14
CA LEU A 277 9.34 10.70 -5.45
C LEU A 277 8.65 10.17 -4.19
N TYR A 278 9.41 9.92 -3.12
CA TYR A 278 8.87 9.46 -1.84
C TYR A 278 7.77 10.38 -1.30
N LEU A 279 8.02 11.68 -1.26
CA LEU A 279 7.05 12.66 -0.76
C LEU A 279 5.79 12.73 -1.63
N GLN A 280 5.94 12.64 -2.95
CA GLN A 280 4.81 12.60 -3.88
C GLN A 280 3.97 11.33 -3.68
N GLN A 281 4.60 10.18 -3.51
CA GLN A 281 3.92 8.92 -3.29
C GLN A 281 3.28 8.84 -1.91
N LEU A 282 3.95 9.33 -0.87
CA LEU A 282 3.38 9.43 0.47
C LEU A 282 2.12 10.31 0.45
N ARG A 283 2.18 11.47 -0.21
CA ARG A 283 1.02 12.35 -0.38
C ARG A 283 -0.13 11.63 -1.10
N ARG A 284 0.15 10.93 -2.21
CA ARG A 284 -0.85 10.14 -2.94
C ARG A 284 -1.46 9.04 -2.07
N HIS A 285 -0.63 8.33 -1.30
CA HIS A 285 -1.07 7.27 -0.40
C HIS A 285 -1.97 7.82 0.72
N CYS A 286 -1.58 8.92 1.35
CA CYS A 286 -2.35 9.54 2.43
C CYS A 286 -3.65 10.22 1.96
N ARG A 287 -3.73 10.64 0.69
CA ARG A 287 -4.96 11.22 0.11
C ARG A 287 -6.08 10.20 -0.11
N ARG A 288 -5.74 8.90 -0.20
CA ARG A 288 -6.72 7.84 -0.40
C ARG A 288 -7.57 7.65 0.86
N VAL A 289 -8.89 7.71 0.68
CA VAL A 289 -9.88 7.37 1.71
C VAL A 289 -10.43 5.98 1.39
N ASP A 290 -10.11 5.00 2.22
CA ASP A 290 -10.54 3.61 2.04
C ASP A 290 -11.98 3.39 2.54
N LEU A 291 -12.95 4.10 1.94
CA LEU A 291 -14.38 4.01 2.27
C LEU A 291 -15.01 2.70 1.77
N GLU A 292 -14.39 2.05 0.78
CA GLU A 292 -14.87 0.79 0.18
C GLU A 292 -14.87 -0.39 1.18
N THR A 293 -13.97 -0.37 2.16
CA THR A 293 -13.84 -1.43 3.17
C THR A 293 -14.89 -1.38 4.27
N ILE A 294 -15.53 -0.23 4.49
CA ILE A 294 -16.44 -0.02 5.62
C ILE A 294 -17.90 -0.28 5.21
N LEU A 295 -18.27 -0.07 3.94
CA LEU A 295 -19.68 -0.05 3.51
C LEU A 295 -20.05 -0.98 2.35
N ASP A 296 -19.12 -1.78 1.80
CA ASP A 296 -19.41 -2.76 0.73
C ASP A 296 -19.99 -2.11 -0.56
N MET A 297 -19.37 -1.01 -1.02
CA MET A 297 -19.91 -0.13 -2.07
C MET A 297 -18.99 -0.06 -3.29
N PRO A 298 -19.54 0.08 -4.52
CA PRO A 298 -18.76 0.00 -5.77
C PRO A 298 -17.70 1.10 -5.90
N ALA A 299 -16.70 0.85 -6.76
CA ALA A 299 -15.48 1.63 -7.02
C ALA A 299 -15.65 3.12 -7.38
N ALA A 300 -16.89 3.61 -7.44
CA ALA A 300 -17.21 5.02 -7.55
C ALA A 300 -16.72 5.83 -6.36
N SER A 301 -16.32 5.26 -5.21
CA SER A 301 -15.74 6.01 -4.09
C SER A 301 -14.35 6.61 -4.36
N ARG A 302 -13.67 6.20 -5.44
CA ARG A 302 -12.25 6.52 -5.74
C ARG A 302 -11.87 7.98 -6.01
N LEU A 303 -12.84 8.90 -6.11
CA LEU A 303 -12.54 10.30 -6.47
C LEU A 303 -12.46 11.27 -5.27
N LEU A 304 -12.87 10.85 -4.07
CA LEU A 304 -12.80 11.72 -2.89
C LEU A 304 -11.40 11.67 -2.29
N GLN A 305 -10.70 12.80 -2.29
CA GLN A 305 -9.41 12.91 -1.62
C GLN A 305 -9.62 13.39 -0.17
N LEU A 306 -8.83 12.85 0.76
CA LEU A 306 -8.97 13.15 2.18
C LEU A 306 -8.86 14.65 2.48
N ASP A 307 -7.94 15.34 1.81
CA ASP A 307 -7.66 16.77 2.00
C ASP A 307 -8.77 17.70 1.47
N GLU A 308 -9.69 17.20 0.64
CA GLU A 308 -10.82 17.97 0.13
C GLU A 308 -11.99 18.02 1.12
N VAL A 309 -12.11 17.01 1.99
CA VAL A 309 -13.26 16.83 2.90
C VAL A 309 -12.85 16.83 4.37
N TYR A 310 -11.57 17.05 4.66
CA TYR A 310 -11.06 17.06 6.02
C TYR A 310 -11.52 18.30 6.78
N VAL A 311 -12.11 18.07 7.95
CA VAL A 311 -12.41 19.10 8.94
C VAL A 311 -11.43 18.99 10.09
N ASN A 312 -10.90 20.12 10.55
CA ASN A 312 -9.95 20.17 11.65
C ASN A 312 -10.53 19.52 12.92
N LEU A 313 -9.76 18.60 13.49
CA LEU A 313 -10.10 17.93 14.75
C LEU A 313 -9.57 18.72 15.93
N ASP A 314 -10.28 18.64 17.06
CA ASP A 314 -9.85 19.20 18.33
C ASP A 314 -9.51 18.10 19.34
N THR A 315 -8.87 18.49 20.43
CA THR A 315 -8.66 17.66 21.60
C THR A 315 -9.62 18.06 22.73
N THR A 316 -9.84 17.17 23.70
CA THR A 316 -10.61 17.48 24.91
C THR A 316 -9.87 18.41 25.87
N THR A 317 -8.57 18.64 25.60
CA THR A 317 -7.73 19.60 26.31
C THR A 317 -8.12 21.01 25.91
N ARG A 318 -8.20 21.91 26.90
CA ARG A 318 -8.59 23.31 26.71
C ARG A 318 -7.39 24.23 26.83
N MET A 319 -7.45 25.36 26.13
CA MET A 319 -6.47 26.44 26.22
C MET A 319 -7.15 27.76 26.57
N ASP A 320 -6.42 28.64 27.25
CA ASP A 320 -6.82 30.02 27.43
C ASP A 320 -6.64 30.86 26.15
N ARG A 321 -7.06 32.14 26.21
CA ARG A 321 -6.89 33.10 25.10
C ARG A 321 -5.43 33.42 24.76
N GLN A 322 -4.49 33.03 25.61
CA GLN A 322 -3.05 33.23 25.44
C GLN A 322 -2.35 31.96 24.91
N GLY A 323 -3.10 30.89 24.63
CA GLY A 323 -2.58 29.62 24.11
C GLY A 323 -1.93 28.72 25.16
N ARG A 324 -2.16 28.96 26.46
CA ARG A 324 -1.69 28.10 27.55
C ARG A 324 -2.68 26.98 27.79
N ILE A 325 -2.15 25.76 27.94
CA ILE A 325 -2.97 24.57 28.22
C ILE A 325 -3.45 24.63 29.66
N LEU A 326 -4.75 24.52 29.86
CA LEU A 326 -5.36 24.49 31.18
C LEU A 326 -5.25 23.08 31.77
N THR A 327 -4.47 22.94 32.84
CA THR A 327 -4.27 21.65 33.54
C THR A 327 -5.40 21.38 34.55
N GLY A 328 -5.56 20.12 34.97
CA GLY A 328 -6.68 19.70 35.84
C GLY A 328 -6.79 20.47 37.17
N THR A 329 -5.69 21.03 37.67
CA THR A 329 -5.66 21.92 38.85
C THR A 329 -6.18 23.32 38.56
N GLU A 330 -5.99 23.83 37.33
CA GLU A 330 -6.49 25.15 36.91
C GLU A 330 -7.98 25.08 36.55
N LYS A 331 -8.45 23.95 36.01
CA LYS A 331 -9.89 23.67 35.82
C LYS A 331 -10.69 23.65 37.13
N ALA A 332 -10.05 23.29 38.25
CA ALA A 332 -10.70 23.25 39.56
C ALA A 332 -10.76 24.63 40.25
N VAL A 333 -9.89 25.57 39.84
CA VAL A 333 -9.79 26.93 40.39
C VAL A 333 -10.56 27.95 39.54
N SER A 334 -10.73 27.68 38.23
CA SER A 334 -11.54 28.49 37.33
C SER A 334 -13.04 28.26 37.60
N GLY A 335 -13.73 29.29 38.10
CA GLY A 335 -15.20 29.27 38.23
C GLY A 335 -15.91 29.14 36.87
N LYS A 336 -17.23 28.95 36.89
CA LYS A 336 -18.09 28.77 35.69
C LYS A 336 -17.90 29.84 34.58
N ASP A 337 -17.38 31.02 34.91
CA ASP A 337 -17.15 32.14 33.97
C ASP A 337 -15.88 32.01 33.11
N ASP A 338 -14.93 31.14 33.47
CA ASP A 338 -13.68 30.94 32.72
C ASP A 338 -13.75 29.74 31.76
N ASP A 339 -14.65 28.78 32.00
CA ASP A 339 -14.99 27.72 31.03
C ASP A 339 -15.56 28.31 29.73
N GLU A 340 -16.29 29.42 29.80
CA GLU A 340 -16.81 30.19 28.65
C GLU A 340 -15.71 30.85 27.80
N LYS A 341 -14.49 31.04 28.33
CA LYS A 341 -13.38 31.72 27.64
C LYS A 341 -12.32 30.77 27.10
N SER A 342 -12.45 29.47 27.38
CA SER A 342 -11.46 28.46 26.99
C SER A 342 -11.84 27.77 25.67
N VAL A 343 -10.89 27.68 24.75
CA VAL A 343 -11.07 27.00 23.46
C VAL A 343 -10.44 25.61 23.49
N PRO A 344 -11.00 24.60 22.79
CA PRO A 344 -10.32 23.32 22.61
C PRO A 344 -8.96 23.51 21.93
N LEU A 345 -7.96 22.74 22.32
CA LEU A 345 -6.67 22.69 21.63
C LEU A 345 -6.85 21.93 20.31
N PRO A 346 -6.61 22.55 19.13
CA PRO A 346 -6.64 21.86 17.85
C PRO A 346 -5.65 20.69 17.81
N ALA A 347 -6.07 19.55 17.28
CA ALA A 347 -5.27 18.33 17.30
C ALA A 347 -3.99 18.45 16.46
N MET A 348 -4.01 19.23 15.38
CA MET A 348 -2.81 19.53 14.58
C MET A 348 -1.80 20.34 15.38
N GLN A 349 -2.26 21.35 16.12
CA GLN A 349 -1.40 22.17 16.98
C GLN A 349 -0.84 21.35 18.14
N ALA A 350 -1.65 20.45 18.71
CA ALA A 350 -1.18 19.51 19.73
C ALA A 350 -0.03 18.62 19.23
N ALA A 351 -0.15 18.09 18.00
CA ALA A 351 0.89 17.29 17.36
C ALA A 351 2.20 18.07 17.17
N GLY A 352 2.12 19.37 16.87
CA GLY A 352 3.27 20.27 16.74
C GLY A 352 3.88 20.70 18.08
N ARG A 353 3.08 20.73 19.16
CA ARG A 353 3.51 21.18 20.49
C ARG A 353 4.32 20.14 21.26
N PHE A 354 3.94 18.88 21.19
CA PHE A 354 4.58 17.81 21.97
C PHE A 354 5.59 17.02 21.14
N ALA A 355 6.76 16.76 21.74
CA ALA A 355 7.81 15.97 21.12
C ALA A 355 7.40 14.48 21.00
N LYS A 356 6.78 13.95 22.04
CA LYS A 356 6.25 12.58 22.12
C LYS A 356 4.78 12.67 22.51
N LEU A 357 3.89 12.34 21.57
CA LEU A 357 2.45 12.44 21.74
C LEU A 357 1.80 11.07 21.59
N LEU A 358 0.90 10.73 22.52
CA LEU A 358 -0.01 9.61 22.39
C LEU A 358 -1.44 10.16 22.27
N LEU A 359 -2.03 9.96 21.10
CA LEU A 359 -3.33 10.50 20.75
C LEU A 359 -4.42 9.43 20.86
N LEU A 360 -5.26 9.58 21.87
CA LEU A 360 -6.44 8.77 22.13
C LEU A 360 -7.65 9.29 21.37
N GLY A 361 -8.61 8.41 21.13
CA GLY A 361 -9.91 8.81 20.58
C GLY A 361 -10.81 7.61 20.34
N ASP A 362 -12.10 7.86 20.17
CA ASP A 362 -13.08 6.82 19.90
C ASP A 362 -12.83 6.14 18.54
N PRO A 363 -13.33 4.90 18.33
CA PRO A 363 -13.36 4.30 16.99
C PRO A 363 -14.04 5.24 16.00
N GLY A 364 -13.44 5.46 14.83
CA GLY A 364 -13.98 6.42 13.85
C GLY A 364 -13.76 7.90 14.17
N GLY A 365 -13.13 8.24 15.31
CA GLY A 365 -12.84 9.62 15.73
C GLY A 365 -11.82 10.39 14.89
N GLY A 366 -11.37 9.86 13.74
CA GLY A 366 -10.48 10.58 12.81
C GLY A 366 -8.98 10.56 13.12
N LYS A 367 -8.50 9.74 14.07
CA LYS A 367 -7.05 9.62 14.42
C LYS A 367 -6.15 9.37 13.21
N SER A 368 -6.41 8.31 12.45
CA SER A 368 -5.65 7.97 11.25
C SER A 368 -5.78 9.03 10.16
N SER A 369 -6.95 9.68 10.04
CA SER A 369 -7.17 10.78 9.11
C SER A 369 -6.31 11.99 9.45
N LEU A 370 -6.23 12.39 10.73
CA LEU A 370 -5.33 13.45 11.20
C LEU A 370 -3.86 13.13 10.87
N MET A 371 -3.42 11.89 11.10
CA MET A 371 -2.05 11.46 10.79
C MET A 371 -1.76 11.54 9.28
N LYS A 372 -2.71 11.09 8.44
CA LYS A 372 -2.60 11.21 6.98
C LYS A 372 -2.54 12.67 6.52
N ILE A 373 -3.36 13.55 7.09
CA ILE A 373 -3.32 15.00 6.77
C ILE A 373 -1.99 15.63 7.21
N LEU A 374 -1.48 15.27 8.39
CA LEU A 374 -0.16 15.74 8.84
C LEU A 374 0.95 15.30 7.87
N CYS A 375 0.93 14.05 7.41
CA CYS A 375 1.85 13.57 6.37
C CYS A 375 1.73 14.38 5.07
N ILE A 376 0.51 14.68 4.62
CA ILE A 376 0.27 15.48 3.40
C ILE A 376 0.85 16.90 3.56
N GLN A 377 0.58 17.58 4.68
CA GLN A 377 1.05 18.93 4.91
C GLN A 377 2.59 19.00 5.02
N LEU A 378 3.21 18.07 5.74
CA LEU A 378 4.68 17.98 5.83
C LEU A 378 5.30 17.60 4.48
N ALA A 379 4.65 16.74 3.69
CA ALA A 379 5.12 16.42 2.36
C ALA A 379 5.08 17.63 1.41
N ASN A 380 3.99 18.42 1.46
CA ASN A 380 3.88 19.66 0.71
C ASN A 380 4.91 20.71 1.16
N THR A 381 5.16 20.83 2.46
CA THR A 381 6.24 21.68 3.03
C THR A 381 7.59 21.29 2.42
N CYS A 382 7.93 20.00 2.43
CA CYS A 382 9.20 19.50 1.89
C CYS A 382 9.31 19.59 0.35
N LEU A 383 8.20 19.50 -0.38
CA LEU A 383 8.17 19.52 -1.85
C LEU A 383 8.13 20.93 -2.43
N ASN A 384 7.26 21.78 -1.88
CA ASN A 384 6.92 23.08 -2.44
C ASN A 384 7.55 24.24 -1.65
N GLY A 385 8.07 23.98 -0.46
CA GLY A 385 8.50 25.04 0.46
C GLY A 385 7.33 25.74 1.16
N ASP A 386 6.14 25.12 1.18
CA ASP A 386 4.98 25.63 1.92
C ASP A 386 5.33 25.83 3.41
N ALA A 387 4.61 26.70 4.10
CA ALA A 387 4.83 26.88 5.54
C ALA A 387 4.54 25.58 6.30
N PRO A 388 5.45 25.11 7.18
CA PRO A 388 5.20 23.90 7.96
C PRO A 388 3.98 24.11 8.88
N PRO A 389 3.24 23.04 9.21
CA PRO A 389 2.22 23.12 10.25
C PRO A 389 2.84 23.64 11.56
N GLU A 390 2.04 24.37 12.34
CA GLU A 390 2.53 25.01 13.57
C GLU A 390 3.27 24.02 14.47
N GLY A 391 4.47 24.40 14.91
CA GLY A 391 5.32 23.56 15.78
C GLY A 391 6.20 22.55 15.04
N PHE A 392 6.08 22.40 13.71
CA PHE A 392 6.95 21.50 12.93
C PHE A 392 8.06 22.25 12.19
N GLN A 393 9.15 21.54 11.89
CA GLN A 393 10.29 22.07 11.14
C GLN A 393 10.08 21.88 9.63
N GLN A 394 10.70 22.75 8.83
CA GLN A 394 10.51 22.78 7.38
C GLN A 394 10.98 21.50 6.65
N ASP A 395 12.06 20.89 7.13
CA ASP A 395 12.67 19.68 6.53
C ASP A 395 12.30 18.37 7.25
N LEU A 396 11.26 18.38 8.10
CA LEU A 396 10.89 17.21 8.88
C LEU A 396 10.17 16.16 8.00
N LEU A 397 10.79 14.99 7.84
CA LEU A 397 10.27 13.91 7.01
C LEU A 397 9.23 13.07 7.78
N PRO A 398 7.95 13.02 7.36
CA PRO A 398 6.95 12.18 7.99
C PRO A 398 7.11 10.71 7.61
N VAL A 399 7.25 9.81 8.58
CA VAL A 399 7.32 8.36 8.38
C VAL A 399 6.15 7.70 9.08
N LEU A 400 5.16 7.27 8.30
CA LEU A 400 3.94 6.61 8.79
C LEU A 400 4.10 5.08 8.79
N ILE A 401 4.01 4.48 9.98
CA ILE A 401 4.04 3.02 10.18
C ILE A 401 2.71 2.61 10.81
N SER A 402 2.01 1.68 10.16
CA SER A 402 0.83 1.05 10.74
C SER A 402 1.26 -0.08 11.68
N LEU A 403 0.86 0.02 12.95
CA LEU A 403 1.25 -0.94 13.99
C LEU A 403 0.67 -2.34 13.73
N ARG A 404 -0.45 -2.44 13.00
CA ARG A 404 -1.03 -3.71 12.55
C ARG A 404 -0.11 -4.51 11.63
N HIS A 405 0.77 -3.83 10.88
CA HIS A 405 1.74 -4.49 10.00
C HIS A 405 3.05 -4.78 10.73
N LEU A 406 3.41 -3.96 11.72
CA LEU A 406 4.63 -4.16 12.51
C LEU A 406 4.45 -5.32 13.52
N ALA A 407 3.31 -5.41 14.19
CA ALA A 407 3.09 -6.37 15.27
C ALA A 407 3.31 -7.85 14.89
N PRO A 408 2.79 -8.35 13.74
CA PRO A 408 3.04 -9.72 13.30
C PRO A 408 4.53 -10.06 13.16
N ARG A 409 5.35 -9.08 12.76
CA ARG A 409 6.81 -9.26 12.57
C ARG A 409 7.56 -9.40 13.89
N LEU A 410 6.97 -8.93 14.98
CA LEU A 410 7.57 -8.99 16.30
C LEU A 410 7.09 -10.21 17.09
N LYS A 411 5.95 -10.81 16.71
CA LYS A 411 5.21 -11.80 17.49
C LYS A 411 6.09 -12.96 17.99
N ASP A 412 6.88 -13.56 17.12
CA ASP A 412 7.63 -14.78 17.42
C ASP A 412 9.04 -14.52 17.99
N LEU A 413 9.36 -13.25 18.29
CA LEU A 413 10.63 -12.92 18.94
C LEU A 413 10.59 -13.27 20.43
N ALA A 414 11.57 -14.07 20.83
CA ALA A 414 11.89 -14.36 22.23
C ALA A 414 12.77 -13.23 22.79
N LEU A 415 12.15 -12.14 23.25
CA LEU A 415 12.86 -10.96 23.77
C LEU A 415 12.96 -10.92 25.30
N ASP A 416 12.10 -11.66 26.00
CA ASP A 416 11.86 -11.46 27.43
C ASP A 416 13.09 -11.74 28.29
N ASP A 417 13.87 -12.77 27.96
CA ASP A 417 15.08 -13.17 28.72
C ASP A 417 16.40 -12.64 28.15
N LEU A 418 16.33 -11.82 27.09
CA LEU A 418 17.52 -11.29 26.44
C LEU A 418 18.09 -10.06 27.17
N SER A 419 19.42 -9.90 27.10
CA SER A 419 20.08 -8.66 27.48
C SER A 419 19.57 -7.49 26.63
N HIS A 420 19.73 -6.26 27.11
CA HIS A 420 19.32 -5.08 26.35
C HIS A 420 20.07 -4.97 25.00
N GLU A 421 21.35 -5.31 24.97
CA GLU A 421 22.15 -5.34 23.73
C GLU A 421 21.63 -6.40 22.75
N ASP A 422 21.31 -7.61 23.23
CA ASP A 422 20.75 -8.69 22.39
C ASP A 422 19.37 -8.33 21.84
N ARG A 423 18.52 -7.65 22.64
CA ARG A 423 17.22 -7.14 22.18
C ARG A 423 17.41 -6.16 21.02
N ILE A 424 18.35 -5.21 21.15
CA ILE A 424 18.66 -4.28 20.06
C ILE A 424 19.17 -5.04 18.83
N ALA A 425 20.06 -6.01 19.02
CA ALA A 425 20.63 -6.80 17.93
C ALA A 425 19.56 -7.56 17.13
N GLN A 426 18.55 -8.12 17.82
CA GLN A 426 17.44 -8.82 17.16
C GLN A 426 16.39 -7.87 16.55
N LEU A 427 16.06 -6.77 17.21
CA LEU A 427 15.04 -5.83 16.74
C LEU A 427 15.53 -4.96 15.58
N ARG A 428 16.80 -4.59 15.55
CA ARG A 428 17.40 -3.73 14.51
C ARG A 428 17.11 -4.20 13.08
N PRO A 429 17.41 -5.44 12.66
CA PRO A 429 17.16 -5.88 11.29
C PRO A 429 15.66 -5.85 10.94
N LEU A 430 14.77 -6.19 11.88
CA LEU A 430 13.33 -6.17 11.66
C LEU A 430 12.78 -4.75 11.50
N LEU A 431 13.29 -3.81 12.30
CA LEU A 431 12.96 -2.39 12.18
C LEU A 431 13.46 -1.81 10.85
N GLN A 432 14.67 -2.20 10.41
CA GLN A 432 15.18 -1.82 9.09
C GLN A 432 14.32 -2.37 7.96
N GLU A 433 13.89 -3.62 8.07
CA GLU A 433 13.00 -4.24 7.09
C GLU A 433 11.60 -3.62 7.12
N GLN A 434 11.10 -3.21 8.29
CA GLN A 434 9.86 -2.45 8.39
C GLN A 434 9.93 -1.12 7.61
N PHE A 435 11.06 -0.40 7.65
CA PHE A 435 11.22 0.81 6.84
C PHE A 435 11.24 0.50 5.34
N ARG A 436 11.86 -0.62 4.92
CA ARG A 436 11.83 -1.06 3.52
C ARG A 436 10.41 -1.37 3.07
N GLU A 437 9.65 -2.11 3.88
CA GLU A 437 8.25 -2.42 3.62
C GLU A 437 7.38 -1.16 3.56
N THR A 438 7.63 -0.18 4.44
CA THR A 438 6.95 1.11 4.40
C THR A 438 7.21 1.86 3.08
N LEU A 439 8.43 1.81 2.53
CA LEU A 439 8.75 2.40 1.23
C LEU A 439 8.12 1.61 0.07
N HIS A 440 8.17 0.28 0.13
CA HIS A 440 7.61 -0.61 -0.90
C HIS A 440 6.09 -0.42 -1.04
N ARG A 441 5.36 -0.26 0.06
CA ARG A 441 3.90 -0.03 0.04
C ARG A 441 3.44 1.25 -0.66
N ILE A 442 4.37 2.17 -0.91
CA ILE A 442 4.09 3.42 -1.61
C ILE A 442 4.96 3.56 -2.86
N ASP A 443 5.57 2.49 -3.37
CA ASP A 443 6.40 2.50 -4.58
C ASP A 443 7.53 3.57 -4.52
N ALA A 444 8.25 3.63 -3.38
CA ALA A 444 9.29 4.62 -3.10
C ALA A 444 10.62 4.00 -2.60
N GLU A 445 10.94 2.78 -3.02
CA GLU A 445 12.10 2.01 -2.57
C GLU A 445 13.44 2.68 -2.90
N SER A 446 13.48 3.47 -3.97
CA SER A 446 14.66 4.24 -4.37
C SER A 446 15.11 5.23 -3.28
N PHE A 447 14.21 5.64 -2.37
CA PHE A 447 14.54 6.55 -1.28
C PHE A 447 15.09 5.87 -0.02
N ARG A 448 15.39 4.56 -0.09
CA ARG A 448 15.92 3.79 1.05
C ARG A 448 17.13 4.45 1.71
N GLU A 449 18.07 4.92 0.90
CA GLU A 449 19.28 5.55 1.40
C GLU A 449 18.99 6.89 2.08
N GLY A 450 18.27 7.79 1.39
CA GLY A 450 17.90 9.09 1.95
C GLY A 450 17.03 8.99 3.21
N LEU A 451 16.17 7.97 3.32
CA LEU A 451 15.44 7.69 4.56
C LEU A 451 16.39 7.32 5.71
N GLN A 452 17.40 6.48 5.46
CA GLN A 452 18.39 6.15 6.49
C GLN A 452 19.20 7.37 6.92
N GLU A 453 19.59 8.23 5.99
CA GLU A 453 20.25 9.50 6.30
C GLU A 453 19.36 10.42 7.16
N ALA A 454 18.09 10.56 6.81
CA ALA A 454 17.13 11.35 7.56
C ALA A 454 16.92 10.80 8.99
N LEU A 455 16.81 9.47 9.14
CA LEU A 455 16.70 8.80 10.42
C LEU A 455 17.95 9.04 11.29
N ARG A 456 19.15 8.86 10.74
CA ARG A 456 20.42 9.11 11.45
C ARG A 456 20.59 10.58 11.85
N ALA A 457 20.11 11.50 11.00
CA ALA A 457 20.13 12.93 11.28
C ALA A 457 19.02 13.38 12.26
N GLY A 458 18.09 12.50 12.66
CA GLY A 458 16.97 12.85 13.53
C GLY A 458 15.95 13.79 12.87
N ARG A 459 15.93 13.86 11.53
CA ARG A 459 15.05 14.73 10.74
C ARG A 459 13.74 14.05 10.35
N CYS A 460 13.31 13.04 11.12
CA CYS A 460 12.05 12.33 10.87
C CYS A 460 11.03 12.57 11.99
N LEU A 461 9.77 12.71 11.59
CA LEU A 461 8.62 12.50 12.47
C LEU A 461 8.17 11.05 12.32
N LEU A 462 8.26 10.27 13.39
CA LEU A 462 7.77 8.90 13.40
C LEU A 462 6.30 8.87 13.83
N ILE A 463 5.41 8.37 12.97
CA ILE A 463 3.99 8.19 13.27
C ILE A 463 3.69 6.71 13.32
N LEU A 464 3.17 6.26 14.47
CA LEU A 464 2.80 4.87 14.74
C LEU A 464 1.28 4.79 14.90
N ASP A 465 0.60 4.37 13.84
CA ASP A 465 -0.86 4.40 13.76
C ASP A 465 -1.47 3.05 14.14
N GLY A 466 -2.46 3.06 15.04
CA GLY A 466 -3.32 1.90 15.34
C GLY A 466 -2.79 0.97 16.43
N LEU A 467 -2.37 1.48 17.59
CA LEU A 467 -1.93 0.63 18.71
C LEU A 467 -3.06 -0.28 19.21
N ASP A 468 -4.31 0.16 19.09
CA ASP A 468 -5.49 -0.64 19.44
C ASP A 468 -5.70 -1.86 18.54
N GLU A 469 -5.14 -1.85 17.32
CA GLU A 469 -5.18 -2.99 16.39
C GLU A 469 -4.12 -4.06 16.74
N VAL A 470 -3.25 -3.78 17.71
CA VAL A 470 -2.25 -4.73 18.19
C VAL A 470 -2.81 -5.58 19.34
N PRO A 471 -2.74 -6.93 19.24
CA PRO A 471 -3.10 -7.83 20.33
C PRO A 471 -2.38 -7.48 21.63
N PHE A 472 -3.07 -7.57 22.77
CA PHE A 472 -2.54 -7.10 24.07
C PHE A 472 -1.21 -7.75 24.45
N ASP A 473 -1.03 -9.03 24.15
CA ASP A 473 0.18 -9.84 24.36
C ASP A 473 1.38 -9.39 23.49
N GLN A 474 1.13 -8.66 22.40
CA GLN A 474 2.17 -8.16 21.49
C GLN A 474 2.57 -6.70 21.77
N ARG A 475 1.78 -5.95 22.55
CA ARG A 475 2.06 -4.53 22.81
C ARG A 475 3.35 -4.28 23.59
N GLY A 476 3.76 -5.20 24.46
CA GLY A 476 5.06 -5.14 25.12
C GLY A 476 6.22 -5.13 24.13
N ARG A 477 6.12 -5.94 23.07
CA ARG A 477 7.10 -5.99 21.98
C ARG A 477 7.10 -4.72 21.15
N ILE A 478 5.93 -4.12 20.90
CA ILE A 478 5.84 -2.81 20.23
C ILE A 478 6.54 -1.73 21.05
N ARG A 479 6.30 -1.67 22.37
CA ARG A 479 6.99 -0.73 23.25
C ARG A 479 8.51 -0.89 23.19
N LEU A 480 9.00 -2.13 23.25
CA LEU A 480 10.43 -2.42 23.11
C LEU A 480 10.95 -1.97 21.74
N ALA A 481 10.24 -2.26 20.66
CA ALA A 481 10.60 -1.83 19.31
C ALA A 481 10.69 -0.30 19.18
N VAL A 482 9.73 0.43 19.77
CA VAL A 482 9.75 1.91 19.81
C VAL A 482 10.93 2.42 20.63
N GLN A 483 11.21 1.82 21.79
CA GLN A 483 12.37 2.18 22.60
C GLN A 483 13.68 1.97 21.80
N VAL A 484 13.84 0.82 21.16
CA VAL A 484 15.01 0.52 20.33
C VAL A 484 15.12 1.50 19.15
N LEU A 485 14.01 1.89 18.50
CA LEU A 485 14.05 2.92 17.45
C LEU A 485 14.58 4.26 17.96
N LEU A 486 14.17 4.68 19.17
CA LEU A 486 14.64 5.92 19.80
C LEU A 486 16.10 5.85 20.28
N GLU A 487 16.63 4.66 20.51
CA GLU A 487 18.04 4.45 20.85
C GLU A 487 18.92 4.35 19.58
N LEU A 488 18.41 3.75 18.50
CA LEU A 488 19.12 3.62 17.23
C LEU A 488 19.21 4.94 16.45
N TYR A 489 18.22 5.80 16.60
CA TYR A 489 18.10 7.04 15.84
C TYR A 489 17.72 8.20 16.78
N PRO A 490 18.32 9.40 16.61
CA PRO A 490 18.05 10.56 17.47
C PRO A 490 16.70 11.23 17.13
N LEU A 491 15.63 10.44 17.08
CA LEU A 491 14.28 10.86 16.75
C LEU A 491 13.68 11.67 17.91
N LYS A 492 13.44 12.95 17.65
CA LYS A 492 12.86 13.87 18.64
C LYS A 492 11.34 13.91 18.59
N ARG A 493 10.73 13.41 17.52
CA ARG A 493 9.31 13.55 17.21
C ARG A 493 8.67 12.18 17.00
N VAL A 494 7.77 11.79 17.91
CA VAL A 494 7.02 10.53 17.80
C VAL A 494 5.55 10.77 18.14
N ILE A 495 4.65 10.28 17.29
CA ILE A 495 3.22 10.28 17.54
C ILE A 495 2.71 8.83 17.50
N ILE A 496 1.95 8.43 18.51
CA ILE A 496 1.28 7.13 18.59
C ILE A 496 -0.22 7.35 18.67
N THR A 497 -1.01 6.62 17.89
CA THR A 497 -2.48 6.67 18.00
C THR A 497 -3.03 5.41 18.65
N CYS A 498 -4.08 5.56 19.47
CA CYS A 498 -4.76 4.42 20.10
C CYS A 498 -6.23 4.73 20.38
N ARG A 499 -7.07 3.71 20.52
CA ARG A 499 -8.41 3.86 21.09
C ARG A 499 -8.34 4.15 22.58
N LYS A 500 -9.17 5.08 23.06
CA LYS A 500 -9.24 5.46 24.49
C LYS A 500 -9.43 4.24 25.40
N ASN A 501 -10.40 3.39 25.09
CA ASN A 501 -10.73 2.21 25.91
C ASN A 501 -9.73 1.05 25.76
N SER A 502 -8.80 1.13 24.81
CA SER A 502 -7.79 0.11 24.59
C SER A 502 -6.47 0.48 25.24
N TYR A 503 -6.24 1.74 25.58
CA TYR A 503 -4.99 2.20 26.19
C TYR A 503 -4.94 1.88 27.69
N ARG A 504 -3.80 1.41 28.18
CA ARG A 504 -3.53 1.27 29.62
C ARG A 504 -2.60 2.39 30.06
N GLU A 505 -2.89 2.97 31.22
CA GLU A 505 -2.01 3.98 31.82
C GLU A 505 -0.59 3.42 31.94
N ASN A 506 0.40 4.24 31.56
CA ASN A 506 1.83 3.92 31.54
C ASN A 506 2.31 2.90 30.49
N ASP A 507 1.52 2.56 29.46
CA ASP A 507 2.03 1.77 28.32
C ASP A 507 3.22 2.48 27.63
N PHE A 508 3.18 3.82 27.54
CA PHE A 508 4.24 4.63 26.95
C PHE A 508 4.66 5.78 27.89
N PRO A 509 5.58 5.53 28.84
CA PRO A 509 6.03 6.56 29.77
C PRO A 509 6.75 7.70 29.05
N GLY A 510 6.52 8.94 29.50
CA GLY A 510 7.13 10.15 28.91
C GLY A 510 6.48 10.64 27.61
N TYR A 511 5.33 10.06 27.22
CA TYR A 511 4.48 10.60 26.16
C TYR A 511 3.38 11.47 26.78
N GLU A 512 3.12 12.62 26.16
CA GLU A 512 1.93 13.40 26.48
C GLU A 512 0.69 12.65 25.98
N VAL A 513 -0.31 12.43 26.83
CA VAL A 513 -1.51 11.68 26.45
C VAL A 513 -2.67 12.64 26.28
N LEU A 514 -3.13 12.82 25.04
CA LEU A 514 -4.29 13.66 24.71
C LEU A 514 -5.42 12.82 24.12
N THR A 515 -6.66 13.28 24.26
CA THR A 515 -7.82 12.63 23.65
C THR A 515 -8.45 13.55 22.62
N LEU A 516 -8.77 13.04 21.43
CA LEU A 516 -9.56 13.75 20.43
C LEU A 516 -10.96 14.03 20.96
N ALA A 517 -11.40 15.27 20.78
CA ALA A 517 -12.79 15.66 20.99
C ALA A 517 -13.65 15.17 19.84
N ARG A 518 -14.95 15.03 20.12
CA ARG A 518 -15.96 14.79 19.10
C ARG A 518 -16.23 16.06 18.28
N PHE A 519 -16.89 15.92 17.13
CA PHE A 519 -17.35 17.08 16.38
C PHE A 519 -18.42 17.86 17.13
N ASP A 520 -18.28 19.18 17.11
CA ASP A 520 -19.32 20.11 17.51
C ASP A 520 -20.23 20.44 16.31
N ARG A 521 -21.37 21.10 16.58
CA ARG A 521 -22.34 21.51 15.56
C ARG A 521 -21.66 22.28 14.39
N PRO A 522 -20.77 23.27 14.62
CA PRO A 522 -20.05 23.93 13.53
C PRO A 522 -19.20 22.99 12.67
N LYS A 523 -18.48 22.03 13.26
CA LYS A 523 -17.68 21.06 12.50
C LYS A 523 -18.54 20.10 11.69
N ILE A 524 -19.69 19.69 12.22
CA ILE A 524 -20.67 18.86 11.49
C ILE A 524 -21.18 19.65 10.27
N ASP A 525 -21.57 20.91 10.46
CA ASP A 525 -22.01 21.80 9.39
C ASP A 525 -20.94 21.96 8.29
N ASN A 526 -19.70 22.24 8.69
CA ASN A 526 -18.57 22.39 7.79
C ASN A 526 -18.28 21.11 7.02
N PHE A 527 -18.36 19.94 7.67
CA PHE A 527 -18.16 18.65 7.02
C PHE A 527 -19.22 18.41 5.94
N ILE A 528 -20.50 18.61 6.26
CA ILE A 528 -21.60 18.41 5.30
C ILE A 528 -21.42 19.33 4.09
N THR A 529 -21.04 20.60 4.34
CA THR A 529 -20.79 21.59 3.28
C THR A 529 -19.64 21.15 2.37
N ALA A 530 -18.48 20.83 2.96
CA ALA A 530 -17.29 20.39 2.22
C ALA A 530 -17.54 19.09 1.44
N TRP A 531 -18.31 18.17 2.02
CA TRP A 531 -18.70 16.91 1.38
C TRP A 531 -19.44 17.16 0.06
N TYR A 532 -20.52 17.95 0.09
CA TYR A 532 -21.32 18.24 -1.10
C TYR A 532 -20.64 19.17 -2.09
N GLU A 533 -19.76 20.08 -1.62
CA GLU A 533 -18.86 20.83 -2.49
C GLU A 533 -17.95 19.93 -3.30
N THR A 534 -17.34 18.95 -2.64
CA THR A 534 -16.47 17.99 -3.31
C THR A 534 -17.27 17.12 -4.28
N GLN A 535 -18.48 16.66 -3.91
CA GLN A 535 -19.35 15.92 -4.83
C GLN A 535 -19.70 16.72 -6.09
N GLN A 536 -19.92 18.02 -5.95
CA GLN A 536 -20.21 18.90 -7.09
C GLN A 536 -18.97 19.05 -7.99
N GLN A 537 -17.79 19.26 -7.40
CA GLN A 537 -16.54 19.43 -8.15
C GLN A 537 -16.17 18.20 -8.98
N ILE A 538 -16.46 16.99 -8.46
CA ILE A 538 -16.25 15.73 -9.19
C ILE A 538 -17.41 15.35 -10.11
N GLY A 539 -18.41 16.22 -10.27
CA GLY A 539 -19.51 16.08 -11.23
C GLY A 539 -20.57 15.04 -10.86
N ARG A 540 -20.71 14.67 -9.58
CA ARG A 540 -21.72 13.69 -9.13
C ARG A 540 -23.06 14.29 -8.77
N VAL A 541 -23.08 15.58 -8.44
CA VAL A 541 -24.29 16.35 -8.16
C VAL A 541 -24.17 17.68 -8.89
N ASP A 542 -25.30 18.21 -9.36
CA ASP A 542 -25.32 19.55 -9.94
C ASP A 542 -25.38 20.66 -8.87
N LYS A 543 -25.45 21.93 -9.31
CA LYS A 543 -25.51 23.09 -8.40
C LYS A 543 -26.79 23.12 -7.56
N LEU A 544 -27.92 22.73 -8.13
CA LEU A 544 -29.21 22.75 -7.47
C LEU A 544 -29.30 21.58 -6.48
N GLU A 545 -28.94 20.38 -6.93
CA GLU A 545 -28.86 19.18 -6.09
C GLU A 545 -27.89 19.35 -4.91
N LYS A 546 -26.75 20.03 -5.11
CA LYS A 546 -25.84 20.39 -4.01
C LYS A 546 -26.58 21.19 -2.95
N ALA A 547 -27.27 22.27 -3.36
CA ALA A 547 -27.92 23.19 -2.42
C ALA A 547 -29.03 22.47 -1.64
N GLU A 548 -29.87 21.71 -2.35
CA GLU A 548 -30.97 20.93 -1.77
C GLU A 548 -30.45 19.87 -0.80
N LYS A 549 -29.51 19.00 -1.23
CA LYS A 549 -28.99 17.92 -0.38
C LYS A 549 -28.17 18.43 0.81
N THR A 550 -27.48 19.56 0.67
CA THR A 550 -26.76 20.19 1.78
C THR A 550 -27.75 20.69 2.82
N ALA A 551 -28.81 21.39 2.40
CA ALA A 551 -29.84 21.90 3.30
C ALA A 551 -30.58 20.76 4.00
N ASP A 552 -31.01 19.74 3.25
CA ASP A 552 -31.76 18.59 3.76
C ASP A 552 -30.98 17.81 4.83
N LEU A 553 -29.70 17.49 4.57
CA LEU A 553 -28.89 16.78 5.55
C LEU A 553 -28.57 17.61 6.80
N LYS A 554 -28.37 18.93 6.63
CA LYS A 554 -28.18 19.85 7.76
C LYS A 554 -29.43 19.98 8.61
N GLU A 555 -30.61 20.08 7.98
CA GLU A 555 -31.89 20.13 8.68
C GLU A 555 -32.10 18.84 9.49
N ALA A 556 -31.92 17.68 8.86
CA ALA A 556 -32.08 16.38 9.49
C ALA A 556 -31.15 16.15 10.70
N ILE A 557 -29.92 16.66 10.68
CA ILE A 557 -28.92 16.43 11.74
C ILE A 557 -28.90 17.56 12.78
N LEU A 558 -28.96 18.82 12.35
CA LEU A 558 -28.71 19.98 13.22
C LEU A 558 -30.00 20.64 13.73
N GLN A 559 -31.13 20.46 13.04
CA GLN A 559 -32.41 21.13 13.33
C GLN A 559 -33.52 20.18 13.78
N SER A 560 -33.26 18.87 13.81
CA SER A 560 -34.18 17.87 14.34
C SER A 560 -34.43 18.06 15.85
N ASP A 561 -35.67 17.87 16.29
CA ASP A 561 -36.06 17.85 17.71
C ASP A 561 -35.46 16.63 18.46
N ASP A 562 -35.10 15.57 17.74
CA ASP A 562 -34.41 14.39 18.25
C ASP A 562 -32.90 14.48 18.01
N ASP A 563 -32.13 14.57 19.10
CA ASP A 563 -30.66 14.63 19.10
C ASP A 563 -29.99 13.30 18.72
N THR A 564 -30.73 12.22 18.45
CA THR A 564 -30.16 10.91 18.09
C THR A 564 -29.21 10.99 16.89
N LEU A 565 -29.61 11.69 15.81
CA LEU A 565 -28.75 11.86 14.63
C LEU A 565 -27.57 12.78 14.91
N LEU A 566 -27.77 13.83 15.70
CA LEU A 566 -26.71 14.75 16.12
C LEU A 566 -25.62 14.01 16.91
N ASN A 567 -26.02 13.27 17.96
CA ASN A 567 -25.12 12.48 18.81
C ASN A 567 -24.29 11.47 18.00
N LEU A 568 -24.85 10.96 16.92
CA LEU A 568 -24.16 10.03 16.03
C LEU A 568 -23.22 10.78 15.06
N ALA A 569 -23.64 11.93 14.53
CA ALA A 569 -22.86 12.81 13.67
C ALA A 569 -21.64 13.44 14.36
N GLU A 570 -21.63 13.51 15.69
CA GLU A 570 -20.45 13.85 16.49
C GLU A 570 -19.23 12.96 16.19
N ASN A 571 -19.45 11.72 15.70
CA ASN A 571 -18.40 10.82 15.24
C ASN A 571 -18.15 11.01 13.73
N PRO A 572 -16.94 11.41 13.29
CA PRO A 572 -16.64 11.66 11.88
C PRO A 572 -16.93 10.49 10.94
N MET A 573 -16.70 9.24 11.38
CA MET A 573 -16.99 8.06 10.56
C MET A 573 -18.50 7.89 10.35
N MET A 574 -19.29 8.08 11.41
CA MET A 574 -20.73 7.98 11.32
C MET A 574 -21.33 9.10 10.48
N LEU A 575 -20.85 10.34 10.63
CA LEU A 575 -21.24 11.46 9.79
C LEU A 575 -20.91 11.21 8.31
N THR A 576 -19.73 10.65 8.03
CA THR A 576 -19.36 10.24 6.67
C THR A 576 -20.34 9.19 6.13
N THR A 577 -20.70 8.21 6.95
CA THR A 577 -21.68 7.16 6.58
C THR A 577 -23.05 7.75 6.29
N MET A 578 -23.53 8.68 7.12
CA MET A 578 -24.79 9.41 6.89
C MET A 578 -24.76 10.18 5.57
N ALA A 579 -23.71 10.96 5.31
CA ALA A 579 -23.57 11.73 4.08
C ALA A 579 -23.53 10.83 2.84
N MET A 580 -22.86 9.68 2.92
CA MET A 580 -22.82 8.67 1.85
C MET A 580 -24.17 8.02 1.59
N ILE A 581 -24.92 7.63 2.64
CA ILE A 581 -26.27 7.06 2.50
C ILE A 581 -27.24 8.10 1.95
N HIS A 582 -27.18 9.32 2.47
CA HIS A 582 -28.01 10.43 2.05
C HIS A 582 -27.78 10.81 0.58
N GLN A 583 -26.52 10.78 0.12
CA GLN A 583 -26.20 11.02 -1.28
C GLN A 583 -26.94 10.08 -2.24
N LYS A 584 -27.15 8.81 -1.86
CA LYS A 584 -27.79 7.79 -2.70
C LYS A 584 -29.31 7.93 -2.82
N ARG A 585 -29.94 8.58 -1.86
CA ARG A 585 -31.37 8.91 -1.93
C ARG A 585 -31.58 10.03 -2.92
#